data_AF-A0A453JVW9-F1
#
_entry.id   AF-A0A453JVW9-F1
#
_cell.length_a   1.000
_cell.length_b   1.000
_cell.length_c   1.000
_cell.angle_alpha   90.00
_cell.angle_beta   90.00
_cell.angle_gamma   90.00
#
_symmetry.space_group_name_H-M   'P 1'
#
loop_
_entity.id
_entity.type
_entity.pdbx_description
1 polymer ?
#
loop_
_entity_poly.entity_id
_entity_poly.type
_entity_poly.pdbx_seq_one_letter_code
_entity_poly.pdbx_strand_id
1 'polypeptide(L)'
;MSLKEVLQEHKDRRKKDPLAVMTMIIKHSKPSILMHQTRLGTDEIVMALASETKELLYYEDRADSSHLCVTIDKDILANNPTLQLHNNMEDCYIDICSPDVLSLFTDNFDYQHLRRHFVKGLLVDDIMGYKIYTHEIHSSYAARIDNFRSYDAVSKDIIQRWTYPMVPDVLSFGNCHEMKLHRQGIYKASDVTLSHSAQIGANSVIGNATSIGEQCKILNSVIGEGCSIGKNVLIHGSYIWDNVIIEDGCKVSNSLVCDDVHLRAGAIVEPGCILSFKIKVGKNVVVPAYSKVSLLDKPSNEDSDEELEYADTNSGVTDSAPFSSTRGNADHPTIVSEDDELGASEVFFYS
;
A
#
# COMPACT_ATOMS: atom_id res chain seq x y z
N MET A 1 6.56 7.70 18.44
CA MET A 1 6.13 9.11 18.46
C MET A 1 5.23 9.33 19.67
N SER A 2 5.44 10.39 20.46
CA SER A 2 4.49 10.76 21.52
C SER A 2 3.46 11.74 20.94
N LEU A 3 2.30 11.23 20.51
CA LEU A 3 1.19 12.06 20.00
C LEU A 3 0.72 13.11 21.01
N LYS A 4 1.07 12.95 22.29
CA LYS A 4 0.73 13.87 23.37
C LYS A 4 1.29 15.27 23.15
N GLU A 5 2.52 15.39 22.63
CA GLU A 5 3.18 16.68 22.39
C GLU A 5 2.47 17.43 21.25
N VAL A 6 2.22 16.74 20.13
CA VAL A 6 1.51 17.32 18.99
C VAL A 6 0.07 17.73 19.37
N LEU A 7 -0.58 16.93 20.21
CA LEU A 7 -1.93 17.23 20.69
C LEU A 7 -1.94 18.44 21.65
N GLN A 8 -0.91 18.62 22.48
CA GLN A 8 -0.75 19.82 23.30
C GLN A 8 -0.50 21.05 22.42
N GLU A 9 0.38 20.93 21.42
CA GLU A 9 0.65 21.99 20.46
C GLU A 9 -0.63 22.41 19.72
N HIS A 10 -1.40 21.45 19.21
CA HIS A 10 -2.69 21.72 18.56
C HIS A 10 -3.68 22.41 19.50
N LYS A 11 -3.78 21.96 20.76
CA LYS A 11 -4.64 22.61 21.77
C LYS A 11 -4.21 24.04 22.06
N ASP A 12 -2.91 24.32 22.14
CA ASP A 12 -2.42 25.67 22.42
C ASP A 12 -2.56 26.59 21.21
N ARG A 13 -2.46 26.06 19.98
CA ARG A 13 -2.83 26.79 18.75
C ARG A 13 -4.32 27.13 18.75
N ARG A 14 -5.19 26.17 19.06
CA ARG A 14 -6.65 26.39 19.10
C ARG A 14 -7.10 27.38 20.17
N LYS A 15 -6.40 27.46 21.30
CA LYS A 15 -6.65 28.51 22.31
C LYS A 15 -6.33 29.91 21.80
N LYS A 16 -5.35 30.06 20.90
CA LYS A 16 -4.96 31.34 20.30
C LYS A 16 -5.84 31.70 19.12
N ASP A 17 -6.13 30.72 18.27
CA ASP A 17 -6.98 30.87 17.09
C ASP A 17 -8.05 29.77 17.08
N PRO A 18 -9.34 30.09 17.33
CA PRO A 18 -10.41 29.11 17.31
C PRO A 18 -10.66 28.54 15.91
N LEU A 19 -10.15 29.20 14.85
CA LEU A 19 -10.27 28.75 13.45
C LEU A 19 -9.23 27.68 13.08
N ALA A 20 -8.36 27.28 14.01
CA ALA A 20 -7.42 26.17 13.82
C ALA A 20 -8.16 24.83 13.87
N VAL A 21 -8.55 24.32 12.70
CA VAL A 21 -9.45 23.16 12.60
C VAL A 21 -8.71 21.83 12.61
N MET A 22 -7.57 21.75 11.93
CA MET A 22 -6.84 20.50 11.74
C MET A 22 -5.32 20.70 11.83
N THR A 23 -4.62 19.70 12.34
CA THR A 23 -3.16 19.63 12.28
C THR A 23 -2.72 18.30 11.69
N MET A 24 -2.10 18.35 10.52
CA MET A 24 -1.60 17.21 9.75
C MET A 24 -0.20 16.83 10.21
N ILE A 25 0.03 15.54 10.44
CA ILE A 25 1.34 15.03 10.81
C ILE A 25 2.04 14.51 9.57
N ILE A 26 3.20 15.10 9.28
CA ILE A 26 3.97 14.83 8.08
C ILE A 26 5.37 14.39 8.48
N LYS A 27 5.95 13.46 7.73
CA LYS A 27 7.32 13.01 7.94
C LYS A 27 8.23 13.55 6.86
N HIS A 28 9.40 14.01 7.25
CA HIS A 28 10.42 14.37 6.28
C HIS A 28 11.07 13.09 5.73
N SER A 29 10.98 12.86 4.42
CA SER A 29 11.70 11.76 3.78
C SER A 29 13.19 12.10 3.70
N LYS A 30 14.07 11.12 3.88
CA LYS A 30 15.51 11.31 3.63
C LYS A 30 15.73 11.25 2.12
N PRO A 31 16.49 12.19 1.52
CA PRO A 31 16.72 12.28 0.08
C PRO A 31 17.74 11.25 -0.43
N SER A 32 17.63 9.99 -0.01
CA SER A 32 18.53 8.93 -0.42
C SER A 32 17.91 8.14 -1.56
N ILE A 33 18.61 8.02 -2.69
CA ILE A 33 18.19 7.27 -3.90
C ILE A 33 17.75 5.82 -3.59
N LEU A 34 18.30 5.20 -2.53
CA LEU A 34 17.90 3.85 -2.06
C LEU A 34 16.61 3.86 -1.21
N MET A 35 16.30 4.94 -0.49
CA MET A 35 14.98 5.17 0.16
C MET A 35 13.98 5.88 -0.76
N HIS A 36 14.38 6.26 -1.98
CA HIS A 36 13.42 6.57 -3.02
C HIS A 36 12.65 5.29 -3.42
N GLN A 37 13.21 4.11 -3.15
CA GLN A 37 12.47 2.85 -3.12
C GLN A 37 11.63 2.64 -1.85
N THR A 38 11.49 3.61 -0.94
CA THR A 38 10.40 3.63 0.06
C THR A 38 9.29 4.61 -0.35
N ARG A 39 9.45 5.41 -1.42
CA ARG A 39 8.32 5.92 -2.20
C ARG A 39 7.72 4.77 -3.01
N LEU A 40 7.00 3.90 -2.33
CA LEU A 40 6.33 2.74 -2.92
C LEU A 40 4.82 2.94 -2.83
N GLY A 41 4.35 3.99 -3.50
CA GLY A 41 2.96 4.38 -3.63
C GLY A 41 2.87 5.68 -4.42
N THR A 42 1.78 5.85 -5.15
CA THR A 42 1.40 6.90 -6.12
C THR A 42 1.41 8.36 -5.63
N ASP A 43 1.76 8.62 -4.38
CA ASP A 43 1.42 9.89 -3.74
C ASP A 43 2.67 10.79 -3.73
N GLU A 44 3.03 11.33 -4.90
CA GLU A 44 3.96 12.46 -4.96
C GLU A 44 3.23 13.73 -4.53
N ILE A 45 3.33 14.06 -3.25
CA ILE A 45 2.60 15.21 -2.71
C ILE A 45 3.47 16.45 -2.79
N VAL A 46 2.88 17.53 -3.28
CA VAL A 46 3.45 18.88 -3.24
C VAL A 46 2.70 19.69 -2.21
N MET A 47 3.41 20.20 -1.21
CA MET A 47 2.83 21.05 -0.18
C MET A 47 3.53 22.40 -0.12
N ALA A 48 2.76 23.47 0.04
CA ALA A 48 3.30 24.80 0.33
C ALA A 48 2.93 25.22 1.76
N LEU A 49 3.95 25.54 2.55
CA LEU A 49 3.84 25.88 3.96
C LEU A 49 4.29 27.32 4.22
N ALA A 50 3.60 27.99 5.15
CA ALA A 50 4.11 29.24 5.73
C ALA A 50 5.28 28.94 6.69
N SER A 51 6.41 29.62 6.51
CA SER A 51 7.65 29.31 7.25
C SER A 51 7.53 29.50 8.77
N GLU A 52 6.77 30.51 9.21
CA GLU A 52 6.69 30.88 10.63
C GLU A 52 5.59 30.12 11.39
N THR A 53 4.43 29.95 10.78
CA THR A 53 3.25 29.35 11.42
C THR A 53 3.11 27.86 11.13
N LYS A 54 3.83 27.33 10.13
CA LYS A 54 3.63 25.99 9.58
C LYS A 54 2.18 25.75 9.16
N GLU A 55 1.54 26.78 8.65
CA GLU A 55 0.21 26.72 8.07
C GLU A 55 0.29 26.11 6.67
N LEU A 56 -0.62 25.21 6.35
CA LEU A 56 -0.77 24.61 5.03
C LEU A 56 -1.54 25.58 4.15
N LEU A 57 -0.89 26.04 3.08
CA LEU A 57 -1.47 27.00 2.13
C LEU A 57 -1.85 26.33 0.81
N TYR A 58 -1.12 25.30 0.42
CA TYR A 58 -1.36 24.56 -0.81
C TYR A 58 -1.07 23.09 -0.59
N TYR A 59 -1.93 22.24 -1.15
CA TYR A 59 -1.79 20.79 -1.12
C TYR A 59 -2.24 20.23 -2.46
N GLU A 60 -1.36 19.49 -3.11
CA GLU A 60 -1.66 18.79 -4.36
C GLU A 60 -1.11 17.36 -4.31
N ASP A 61 -1.98 16.40 -4.57
CA ASP A 61 -1.64 14.99 -4.72
C ASP A 61 -1.37 14.70 -6.20
N ARG A 62 -0.12 14.45 -6.58
CA ARG A 62 0.26 14.11 -7.96
C ARG A 62 0.16 12.61 -8.19
N ALA A 63 -1.06 12.10 -8.21
CA ALA A 63 -1.32 10.74 -8.66
C ALA A 63 -1.08 10.60 -10.18
N ASP A 64 -1.34 11.67 -10.94
CA ASP A 64 -1.23 11.67 -12.40
C ASP A 64 0.00 12.45 -12.89
N SER A 65 0.95 11.71 -13.46
CA SER A 65 2.21 12.20 -14.04
C SER A 65 2.06 13.17 -15.24
N SER A 66 0.83 13.53 -15.63
CA SER A 66 0.51 14.33 -16.82
C SER A 66 0.74 15.82 -16.63
N HIS A 67 0.64 16.35 -15.41
CA HIS A 67 0.81 17.78 -15.14
C HIS A 67 2.22 18.07 -14.61
N LEU A 68 3.11 18.54 -15.48
CA LEU A 68 4.49 18.91 -15.11
C LEU A 68 4.58 20.26 -14.35
N CYS A 69 3.49 21.02 -14.30
CA CYS A 69 3.41 22.31 -13.60
C CYS A 69 2.60 22.20 -12.30
N VAL A 70 2.88 23.11 -11.37
CA VAL A 70 2.10 23.34 -10.14
C VAL A 70 1.55 24.76 -10.26
N THR A 71 0.23 24.92 -10.17
CA THR A 71 -0.43 26.23 -10.25
C THR A 71 -0.77 26.71 -8.84
N ILE A 72 -0.08 27.78 -8.41
CA ILE A 72 -0.31 28.41 -7.12
C ILE A 72 -0.92 29.79 -7.38
N ASP A 73 -2.01 30.09 -6.68
CA ASP A 73 -2.68 31.39 -6.80
C ASP A 73 -1.80 32.53 -6.28
N LYS A 74 -1.87 33.66 -6.97
CA LYS A 74 -1.04 34.83 -6.67
C LYS A 74 -1.38 35.46 -5.31
N ASP A 75 -2.61 35.27 -4.85
CA ASP A 75 -3.09 35.82 -3.58
C ASP A 75 -2.41 35.15 -2.37
N ILE A 76 -2.14 33.85 -2.47
CA ILE A 76 -1.38 33.10 -1.45
C ILE A 76 0.04 33.67 -1.31
N LEU A 77 0.67 34.01 -2.44
CA LEU A 77 2.01 34.58 -2.50
C LEU A 77 2.05 36.04 -2.04
N ALA A 78 0.97 36.80 -2.25
CA ALA A 78 0.86 38.19 -1.80
C ALA A 78 0.72 38.29 -0.28
N ASN A 79 -0.04 37.37 0.34
CA ASN A 79 -0.28 37.37 1.79
C ASN A 79 0.87 36.79 2.61
N ASN A 80 1.69 35.91 2.02
CA ASN A 80 2.75 35.18 2.72
C ASN A 80 4.12 35.42 2.06
N PRO A 81 4.98 36.30 2.62
CA PRO A 81 6.27 36.61 2.02
C PRO A 81 7.30 35.46 2.10
N THR A 82 7.08 34.48 2.98
CA THR A 82 8.01 33.36 3.24
C THR A 82 7.33 32.00 3.04
N LEU A 83 7.12 31.64 1.78
CA LEU A 83 6.57 30.34 1.38
C LEU A 83 7.67 29.27 1.23
N GLN A 84 7.47 28.09 1.81
CA GLN A 84 8.31 26.91 1.57
C GLN A 84 7.53 25.86 0.79
N LEU A 85 8.07 25.48 -0.36
CA LEU A 85 7.53 24.40 -1.19
C LEU A 85 8.28 23.10 -0.89
N HIS A 86 7.54 22.07 -0.49
CA HIS A 86 8.08 20.78 -0.11
C HIS A 86 7.52 19.68 -1.02
N ASN A 87 8.42 18.96 -1.70
CA ASN A 87 8.14 17.67 -2.36
C ASN A 87 8.74 16.51 -1.54
N ASN A 88 9.67 16.78 -0.62
CA ASN A 88 10.37 15.74 0.15
C ASN A 88 9.57 15.23 1.35
N MET A 89 8.28 15.49 1.41
CA MET A 89 7.42 15.15 2.53
C MET A 89 6.61 13.89 2.25
N GLU A 90 6.44 13.07 3.27
CA GLU A 90 5.62 11.85 3.25
C GLU A 90 4.41 12.07 4.18
N ASP A 91 3.20 11.93 3.64
CA ASP A 91 1.96 12.07 4.41
C ASP A 91 1.68 10.78 5.17
N CYS A 92 1.60 10.89 6.50
CA CYS A 92 1.36 9.75 7.37
C CYS A 92 -0.13 9.45 7.56
N TYR A 93 -1.05 10.30 7.05
CA TYR A 93 -2.49 10.20 7.26
C TYR A 93 -2.89 10.14 8.75
N ILE A 94 -2.12 10.82 9.60
CA ILE A 94 -2.45 11.02 11.01
C ILE A 94 -2.79 12.49 11.20
N ASP A 95 -4.07 12.76 11.45
CA ASP A 95 -4.58 14.12 11.60
C ASP A 95 -5.18 14.32 12.99
N ILE A 96 -4.87 15.47 13.58
CA ILE A 96 -5.49 15.92 14.83
C ILE A 96 -6.54 16.95 14.46
N CYS A 97 -7.80 16.55 14.63
CA CYS A 97 -8.96 17.35 14.26
C CYS A 97 -9.65 17.95 15.48
N SER A 98 -10.18 19.16 15.30
CA SER A 98 -11.17 19.76 16.18
C SER A 98 -12.56 19.13 15.93
N PRO A 99 -13.50 19.22 16.89
CA PRO A 99 -14.87 18.76 16.69
C PRO A 99 -15.60 19.51 15.57
N ASP A 100 -15.12 20.70 15.19
CA ASP A 100 -15.70 21.53 14.13
C ASP A 100 -15.59 20.84 12.75
N VAL A 101 -14.59 19.96 12.58
CA VAL A 101 -14.45 19.11 11.38
C VAL A 101 -15.71 18.27 11.15
N LEU A 102 -16.30 17.69 12.20
CA LEU A 102 -17.46 16.82 12.06
C LEU A 102 -18.69 17.60 11.57
N SER A 103 -18.85 18.85 12.03
CA SER A 103 -19.90 19.74 11.53
C SER A 103 -19.67 20.08 10.06
N LEU A 104 -18.44 20.36 9.66
CA LEU A 104 -18.10 20.68 8.26
C LEU A 104 -18.36 19.51 7.30
N PHE A 105 -18.14 18.28 7.73
CA PHE A 105 -18.51 17.09 6.97
C PHE A 105 -20.03 16.87 6.90
N THR A 106 -20.78 17.35 7.89
CA THR A 106 -22.24 17.28 7.87
C THR A 106 -22.84 18.33 6.93
N ASP A 107 -22.27 19.53 6.94
CA ASP A 107 -22.71 20.64 6.10
C ASP A 107 -22.35 20.41 4.62
N ASN A 108 -21.18 19.81 4.35
CA ASN A 108 -20.70 19.49 3.01
C ASN A 108 -20.80 17.99 2.73
N PHE A 109 -21.94 17.55 2.22
CA PHE A 109 -22.24 16.14 1.95
C PHE A 109 -21.41 15.51 0.84
N ASP A 110 -20.74 16.31 -0.01
CA ASP A 110 -19.93 15.83 -1.14
C ASP A 110 -18.50 15.38 -0.72
N TYR A 111 -18.13 15.60 0.54
CA TYR A 111 -16.80 15.24 1.04
C TYR A 111 -16.70 13.75 1.38
N GLN A 112 -16.19 12.96 0.44
CA GLN A 112 -15.87 11.54 0.61
C GLN A 112 -14.42 11.29 1.04
N HIS A 113 -13.47 12.06 0.48
CA HIS A 113 -12.04 11.89 0.76
C HIS A 113 -11.46 13.08 1.54
N LEU A 114 -10.76 12.78 2.64
CA LEU A 114 -10.18 13.79 3.53
C LEU A 114 -9.15 14.69 2.84
N ARG A 115 -8.25 14.13 2.01
CA ARG A 115 -7.22 14.92 1.30
C ARG A 115 -7.74 15.59 0.04
N ARG A 116 -8.40 14.82 -0.82
CA ARG A 116 -8.84 15.30 -2.14
C ARG A 116 -9.99 16.30 -2.07
N HIS A 117 -10.95 16.08 -1.17
CA HIS A 117 -12.15 16.92 -1.09
C HIS A 117 -12.04 17.89 0.09
N PHE A 118 -11.80 17.38 1.31
CA PHE A 118 -11.85 18.23 2.50
C PHE A 118 -10.67 19.22 2.61
N VAL A 119 -9.41 18.76 2.49
CA VAL A 119 -8.24 19.66 2.55
C VAL A 119 -8.28 20.64 1.37
N LYS A 120 -8.49 20.15 0.14
CA LYS A 120 -8.56 21.02 -1.04
C LYS A 120 -9.73 22.01 -0.96
N GLY A 121 -10.90 21.57 -0.52
CA GLY A 121 -12.07 22.42 -0.32
C GLY A 121 -11.79 23.53 0.70
N LEU A 122 -11.24 23.18 1.86
CA LEU A 122 -10.88 24.19 2.88
C LEU A 122 -9.80 25.18 2.44
N LEU A 123 -8.89 24.79 1.55
CA LEU A 123 -7.87 25.69 1.02
C LEU A 123 -8.41 26.64 -0.07
N VAL A 124 -9.51 26.26 -0.74
CA VAL A 124 -10.19 27.09 -1.74
C VAL A 124 -11.29 27.96 -1.09
N ASP A 125 -11.87 27.50 0.02
CA ASP A 125 -12.94 28.19 0.73
C ASP A 125 -12.42 29.38 1.57
N ASP A 126 -12.29 30.55 0.94
CA ASP A 126 -11.88 31.80 1.60
C ASP A 126 -12.90 32.33 2.63
N ILE A 127 -14.15 31.85 2.59
CA ILE A 127 -15.27 32.46 3.33
C ILE A 127 -15.27 32.11 4.82
N MET A 128 -14.91 30.87 5.16
CA MET A 128 -14.98 30.38 6.54
C MET A 128 -13.70 30.68 7.34
N GLY A 129 -12.57 30.92 6.67
CA GLY A 129 -11.29 31.28 7.29
C GLY A 129 -10.68 30.19 8.17
N TYR A 130 -11.08 28.92 7.97
CA TYR A 130 -10.52 27.79 8.72
C TYR A 130 -9.09 27.50 8.27
N LYS A 131 -8.22 27.22 9.25
CA LYS A 131 -6.79 27.01 9.01
C LYS A 131 -6.38 25.58 9.30
N ILE A 132 -5.56 25.04 8.40
CA ILE A 132 -4.92 23.74 8.54
C ILE A 132 -3.44 23.98 8.83
N TYR A 133 -2.93 23.31 9.85
CA TYR A 133 -1.51 23.38 10.18
C TYR A 133 -0.80 22.06 9.92
N THR A 134 0.52 22.10 9.81
CA THR A 134 1.35 20.90 9.70
C THR A 134 2.28 20.78 10.91
N HIS A 135 2.63 19.53 11.23
CA HIS A 135 3.63 19.18 12.21
C HIS A 135 4.61 18.18 11.58
N GLU A 136 5.86 18.60 11.44
CA GLU A 136 6.91 17.86 10.76
C GLU A 136 7.70 16.96 11.72
N ILE A 137 7.70 15.67 11.42
CA ILE A 137 8.49 14.67 12.13
C ILE A 137 9.85 14.51 11.45
N HIS A 138 10.91 14.66 12.25
CA HIS A 138 12.29 14.51 11.80
C HIS A 138 12.96 13.22 12.30
N SER A 139 12.62 12.78 13.52
CA SER A 139 13.36 11.70 14.20
C SER A 139 12.58 10.40 14.37
N SER A 140 11.24 10.46 14.48
CA SER A 140 10.44 9.25 14.65
C SER A 140 9.97 8.65 13.32
N TYR A 141 9.82 7.33 13.30
CA TYR A 141 9.21 6.63 12.18
C TYR A 141 7.69 6.76 12.21
N ALA A 142 7.10 7.07 11.06
CA ALA A 142 5.69 7.01 10.77
C ALA A 142 5.56 6.68 9.27
N ALA A 143 4.63 5.80 8.92
CA ALA A 143 4.35 5.40 7.56
C ALA A 143 2.94 4.79 7.52
N ARG A 144 2.27 4.93 6.39
CA ARG A 144 0.98 4.27 6.11
C ARG A 144 1.22 3.06 5.21
N ILE A 145 0.41 2.02 5.41
CA ILE A 145 0.34 0.89 4.48
C ILE A 145 -0.94 1.05 3.65
N ASP A 146 -0.80 1.34 2.37
CA ASP A 146 -1.90 1.48 1.41
C ASP A 146 -1.82 0.44 0.28
N ASN A 147 -0.60 0.13 -0.16
CA ASN A 147 -0.29 -0.72 -1.31
C ASN A 147 0.56 -1.92 -0.90
N PHE A 148 0.53 -3.01 -1.67
CA PHE A 148 1.45 -4.16 -1.46
C PHE A 148 2.92 -3.75 -1.49
N ARG A 149 3.24 -2.72 -2.26
CA ARG A 149 4.59 -2.15 -2.35
C ARG A 149 4.97 -1.43 -1.04
N SER A 150 4.05 -0.64 -0.47
CA SER A 150 4.22 -0.04 0.86
C SER A 150 4.30 -1.11 1.96
N TYR A 151 3.55 -2.20 1.85
CA TYR A 151 3.59 -3.32 2.79
C TYR A 151 4.98 -3.96 2.82
N ASP A 152 5.59 -4.19 1.64
CA ASP A 152 6.95 -4.71 1.52
C ASP A 152 8.04 -3.73 2.02
N ALA A 153 7.85 -2.42 1.86
CA ALA A 153 8.76 -1.42 2.42
C ALA A 153 8.68 -1.38 3.95
N VAL A 154 7.48 -1.20 4.49
CA VAL A 154 7.24 -1.03 5.91
C VAL A 154 7.62 -2.29 6.69
N SER A 155 7.35 -3.48 6.14
CA SER A 155 7.78 -4.75 6.76
C SER A 155 9.31 -4.83 6.87
N LYS A 156 10.06 -4.44 5.82
CA LYS A 156 11.52 -4.39 5.85
C LYS A 156 12.02 -3.35 6.83
N ASP A 157 11.37 -2.20 6.93
CA ASP A 157 11.72 -1.15 7.89
C ASP A 157 11.51 -1.62 9.34
N ILE A 158 10.44 -2.39 9.60
CA ILE A 158 10.19 -3.02 10.91
C ILE A 158 11.28 -4.06 11.22
N ILE A 159 11.62 -4.93 10.27
CA ILE A 159 12.67 -5.96 10.42
C ILE A 159 14.03 -5.31 10.71
N GLN A 160 14.34 -4.20 10.02
CA GLN A 160 15.54 -3.40 10.19
C GLN A 160 15.53 -2.50 11.45
N ARG A 161 14.45 -2.55 12.26
CA ARG A 161 14.31 -1.84 13.55
C ARG A 161 14.18 -0.32 13.46
N TRP A 162 13.72 0.22 12.33
CA TRP A 162 13.40 1.64 12.23
C TRP A 162 12.22 2.05 13.14
N THR A 163 11.38 1.08 13.52
CA THR A 163 10.17 1.28 14.33
C THR A 163 10.35 1.07 15.84
N TYR A 164 11.58 1.05 16.36
CA TYR A 164 11.83 0.83 17.79
C TYR A 164 11.02 1.80 18.68
N PRO A 165 10.33 1.34 19.74
CA PRO A 165 10.35 0.00 20.35
C PRO A 165 9.36 -1.03 19.76
N MET A 166 8.57 -0.66 18.76
CA MET A 166 7.58 -1.53 18.11
C MET A 166 8.27 -2.48 17.11
N VAL A 167 9.03 -3.44 17.64
CA VAL A 167 9.81 -4.43 16.87
C VAL A 167 9.46 -5.83 17.38
N PRO A 168 9.44 -6.88 16.52
CA PRO A 168 9.07 -8.24 16.93
C PRO A 168 9.84 -8.81 18.14
N ASP A 169 11.06 -8.34 18.40
CA ASP A 169 11.90 -8.74 19.56
C ASP A 169 11.38 -8.21 20.91
N VAL A 170 10.73 -7.03 20.90
CA VAL A 170 10.26 -6.33 22.12
C VAL A 170 8.74 -6.50 22.28
N LEU A 171 8.04 -6.70 21.18
CA LEU A 171 6.59 -6.82 21.14
C LEU A 171 6.12 -8.21 21.58
N SER A 172 5.76 -8.34 22.86
CA SER A 172 4.87 -9.42 23.32
C SER A 172 3.40 -9.06 23.04
N PHE A 173 3.02 -8.92 21.77
CA PHE A 173 1.60 -8.81 21.41
C PHE A 173 0.95 -10.20 21.47
N GLY A 174 0.19 -10.48 22.53
CA GLY A 174 -0.57 -11.72 22.68
C GLY A 174 0.30 -12.98 22.81
N ASN A 175 -0.27 -14.16 22.56
CA ASN A 175 0.35 -15.48 22.71
C ASN A 175 1.60 -15.73 21.84
N CYS A 176 2.11 -14.73 21.11
CA CYS A 176 3.36 -14.86 20.35
C CYS A 176 4.55 -14.91 21.33
N HIS A 177 5.13 -16.10 21.39
CA HIS A 177 6.29 -16.44 22.21
C HIS A 177 7.53 -15.61 21.85
N GLU A 178 8.48 -15.53 22.79
CA GLU A 178 9.74 -14.79 22.64
C GLU A 178 10.43 -15.07 21.29
N MET A 179 10.53 -14.03 20.45
CA MET A 179 11.32 -14.05 19.23
C MET A 179 12.73 -13.56 19.55
N LYS A 180 13.74 -14.38 19.22
CA LYS A 180 15.15 -14.03 19.45
C LYS A 180 15.73 -13.40 18.20
N LEU A 181 16.35 -12.23 18.38
CA LEU A 181 17.17 -11.63 17.33
C LEU A 181 18.51 -12.37 17.16
N HIS A 182 18.79 -12.77 15.93
CA HIS A 182 20.09 -13.23 15.47
C HIS A 182 20.79 -12.18 14.58
N ARG A 183 22.08 -12.42 14.30
CA ARG A 183 22.90 -11.54 13.44
C ARG A 183 22.23 -11.36 12.06
N GLN A 184 22.46 -10.21 11.42
CA GLN A 184 21.93 -9.85 10.09
C GLN A 184 20.39 -9.68 10.03
N GLY A 185 19.74 -9.30 11.14
CA GLY A 185 18.30 -9.01 11.15
C GLY A 185 17.42 -10.24 11.03
N ILE A 186 17.91 -11.40 11.49
CA ILE A 186 17.16 -12.65 11.48
C ILE A 186 16.37 -12.75 12.78
N TYR A 187 15.05 -12.97 12.69
CA TYR A 187 14.20 -13.21 13.84
C TYR A 187 13.76 -14.67 13.85
N LYS A 188 13.97 -15.36 14.97
CA LYS A 188 13.56 -16.76 15.14
C LYS A 188 12.71 -16.90 16.39
N ALA A 189 11.54 -17.52 16.24
CA ALA A 189 10.77 -18.01 17.37
C ALA A 189 11.49 -19.17 18.08
N SER A 190 11.01 -19.51 19.27
CA SER A 190 11.65 -20.50 20.15
C SER A 190 11.41 -21.95 19.70
N ASP A 191 10.23 -22.28 19.15
CA ASP A 191 9.86 -23.66 18.78
C ASP A 191 9.99 -23.91 17.28
N VAL A 192 11.16 -23.57 16.70
CA VAL A 192 11.44 -23.78 15.27
C VAL A 192 12.28 -25.04 15.07
N THR A 193 11.83 -25.95 14.21
CA THR A 193 12.61 -27.14 13.81
C THR A 193 13.38 -26.86 12.53
N LEU A 194 14.69 -26.65 12.67
CA LEU A 194 15.60 -26.36 11.55
C LEU A 194 16.47 -27.56 11.20
N SER A 195 16.49 -27.93 9.91
CA SER A 195 17.43 -28.92 9.39
C SER A 195 18.86 -28.38 9.32
N HIS A 196 19.88 -29.23 9.54
CA HIS A 196 21.29 -28.83 9.58
C HIS A 196 21.80 -28.17 8.27
N SER A 197 21.23 -28.54 7.12
CA SER A 197 21.62 -28.02 5.80
C SER A 197 20.82 -26.78 5.36
N ALA A 198 19.88 -26.29 6.18
CA ALA A 198 19.05 -25.13 5.84
C ALA A 198 19.84 -23.83 6.02
N GLN A 199 19.77 -22.95 5.02
CA GLN A 199 20.41 -21.64 5.02
C GLN A 199 19.35 -20.54 5.17
N ILE A 200 19.37 -19.86 6.31
CA ILE A 200 18.55 -18.69 6.58
C ILE A 200 19.44 -17.47 6.38
N GLY A 201 19.08 -16.65 5.40
CA GLY A 201 19.78 -15.41 5.08
C GLY A 201 19.23 -14.21 5.84
N ALA A 202 19.83 -13.05 5.55
CA ALA A 202 19.53 -11.79 6.23
C ALA A 202 18.06 -11.37 6.11
N ASN A 203 17.62 -10.54 7.06
CA ASN A 203 16.29 -9.92 7.13
C ASN A 203 15.13 -10.93 6.99
N SER A 204 15.29 -12.12 7.56
CA SER A 204 14.26 -13.16 7.52
C SER A 204 13.62 -13.36 8.89
N VAL A 205 12.32 -13.54 8.90
CA VAL A 205 11.52 -13.75 10.12
C VAL A 205 10.90 -15.14 10.05
N ILE A 206 11.02 -15.90 11.14
CA ILE A 206 10.48 -17.27 11.24
C ILE A 206 9.58 -17.36 12.47
N GLY A 207 8.30 -17.62 12.22
CA GLY A 207 7.26 -17.82 13.23
C GLY A 207 7.37 -19.15 13.97
N ASN A 208 6.54 -19.31 15.00
CA ASN A 208 6.61 -20.45 15.90
C ASN A 208 6.09 -21.75 15.26
N ALA A 209 6.50 -22.91 15.80
CA ALA A 209 6.05 -24.23 15.33
C ALA A 209 6.29 -24.48 13.82
N THR A 210 7.28 -23.78 13.24
CA THR A 210 7.63 -23.95 11.84
C THR A 210 8.67 -25.06 11.65
N SER A 211 8.53 -25.85 10.60
CA SER A 211 9.48 -26.90 10.23
C SER A 211 10.15 -26.61 8.90
N ILE A 212 11.48 -26.56 8.88
CA ILE A 212 12.26 -26.27 7.67
C ILE A 212 13.10 -27.48 7.28
N GLY A 213 12.82 -28.03 6.09
CA GLY A 213 13.51 -29.16 5.52
C GLY A 213 14.94 -28.88 5.05
N GLU A 214 15.59 -29.93 4.55
CA GLU A 214 16.99 -29.92 4.14
C GLU A 214 17.24 -29.09 2.88
N GLN A 215 18.43 -28.48 2.78
CA GLN A 215 18.90 -27.70 1.61
C GLN A 215 18.02 -26.50 1.23
N CYS A 216 17.17 -26.03 2.15
CA CYS A 216 16.36 -24.84 1.91
C CYS A 216 17.18 -23.56 1.97
N LYS A 217 16.79 -22.57 1.16
CA LYS A 217 17.38 -21.22 1.15
C LYS A 217 16.28 -20.20 1.34
N ILE A 218 16.32 -19.45 2.43
CA ILE A 218 15.34 -18.42 2.78
C ILE A 218 16.07 -17.08 2.85
N LEU A 219 15.64 -16.08 2.09
CA LEU A 219 16.29 -14.77 1.98
C LEU A 219 15.25 -13.65 2.00
N ASN A 220 15.45 -12.61 2.84
CA ASN A 220 14.56 -11.44 2.92
C ASN A 220 13.07 -11.80 3.00
N SER A 221 12.71 -12.86 3.71
CA SER A 221 11.35 -13.43 3.70
C SER A 221 10.78 -13.52 5.10
N VAL A 222 9.46 -13.37 5.21
CA VAL A 222 8.71 -13.49 6.45
C VAL A 222 7.89 -14.77 6.39
N ILE A 223 8.03 -15.63 7.39
CA ILE A 223 7.30 -16.89 7.52
C ILE A 223 6.50 -16.83 8.82
N GLY A 224 5.18 -17.06 8.70
CA GLY A 224 4.23 -17.11 9.81
C GLY A 224 4.38 -18.35 10.67
N GLU A 225 3.40 -18.57 11.54
CA GLU A 225 3.38 -19.67 12.50
C GLU A 225 2.85 -20.98 11.86
N GLY A 226 3.28 -22.13 12.38
CA GLY A 226 2.77 -23.45 11.97
C GLY A 226 3.10 -23.88 10.53
N CYS A 227 4.02 -23.18 9.85
CA CYS A 227 4.39 -23.48 8.47
C CYS A 227 5.27 -24.74 8.35
N SER A 228 4.99 -25.57 7.34
CA SER A 228 5.77 -26.76 7.01
C SER A 228 6.47 -26.59 5.66
N ILE A 229 7.79 -26.42 5.66
CA ILE A 229 8.62 -26.26 4.48
C ILE A 229 9.39 -27.56 4.21
N GLY A 230 9.21 -28.11 3.01
CA GLY A 230 9.84 -29.33 2.52
C GLY A 230 11.32 -29.18 2.21
N LYS A 231 11.88 -30.08 1.40
CA LYS A 231 13.30 -30.14 1.03
C LYS A 231 13.58 -29.36 -0.26
N ASN A 232 14.79 -28.80 -0.35
CA ASN A 232 15.28 -28.09 -1.54
C ASN A 232 14.35 -26.95 -2.00
N VAL A 233 13.77 -26.21 -1.04
CA VAL A 233 12.89 -25.08 -1.30
C VAL A 233 13.71 -23.78 -1.34
N LEU A 234 13.42 -22.91 -2.31
CA LEU A 234 14.02 -21.58 -2.41
C LEU A 234 12.95 -20.52 -2.21
N ILE A 235 13.12 -19.70 -1.17
CA ILE A 235 12.21 -18.62 -0.80
C ILE A 235 13.01 -17.31 -0.81
N HIS A 236 12.59 -16.36 -1.65
CA HIS A 236 13.24 -15.08 -1.80
C HIS A 236 12.21 -13.94 -1.74
N GLY A 237 12.42 -12.96 -0.85
CA GLY A 237 11.60 -11.74 -0.81
C GLY A 237 10.10 -11.97 -0.60
N SER A 238 9.70 -13.10 -0.01
CA SER A 238 8.30 -13.54 0.01
C SER A 238 7.70 -13.45 1.41
N TYR A 239 6.39 -13.28 1.46
CA TYR A 239 5.60 -13.20 2.69
C TYR A 239 4.70 -14.43 2.75
N ILE A 240 4.94 -15.29 3.72
CA ILE A 240 4.19 -16.52 3.96
C ILE A 240 3.51 -16.35 5.31
N TRP A 241 2.18 -16.46 5.33
CA TRP A 241 1.39 -16.34 6.56
C TRP A 241 1.26 -17.69 7.27
N ASP A 242 0.19 -17.92 8.03
CA ASP A 242 0.11 -19.01 8.99
C ASP A 242 -0.38 -20.33 8.36
N ASN A 243 0.08 -21.45 8.93
CA ASN A 243 -0.32 -22.81 8.54
C ASN A 243 -0.08 -23.15 7.06
N VAL A 244 0.92 -22.53 6.42
CA VAL A 244 1.25 -22.79 5.02
C VAL A 244 2.11 -24.06 4.89
N ILE A 245 1.76 -24.92 3.95
CA ILE A 245 2.50 -26.15 3.62
C ILE A 245 3.17 -25.97 2.26
N ILE A 246 4.50 -26.01 2.24
CA ILE A 246 5.31 -25.96 1.03
C ILE A 246 6.02 -27.29 0.87
N GLU A 247 5.67 -28.07 -0.16
CA GLU A 247 6.30 -29.36 -0.44
C GLU A 247 7.69 -29.22 -1.12
N ASP A 248 8.33 -30.34 -1.39
CA ASP A 248 9.70 -30.42 -1.90
C ASP A 248 9.88 -29.75 -3.27
N GLY A 249 11.03 -29.11 -3.46
CA GLY A 249 11.46 -28.54 -4.74
C GLY A 249 10.70 -27.28 -5.18
N CYS A 250 9.91 -26.67 -4.30
CA CYS A 250 9.19 -25.45 -4.61
C CYS A 250 10.11 -24.23 -4.70
N LYS A 251 9.75 -23.26 -5.55
CA LYS A 251 10.43 -21.97 -5.67
C LYS A 251 9.42 -20.85 -5.52
N VAL A 252 9.68 -19.95 -4.57
CA VAL A 252 8.78 -18.86 -4.21
C VAL A 252 9.58 -17.56 -4.22
N SER A 253 9.23 -16.65 -5.13
CA SER A 253 9.94 -15.40 -5.32
C SER A 253 8.97 -14.23 -5.23
N ASN A 254 9.25 -13.25 -4.37
CA ASN A 254 8.53 -11.98 -4.26
C ASN A 254 6.99 -12.12 -4.30
N SER A 255 6.45 -13.11 -3.58
CA SER A 255 5.02 -13.40 -3.56
C SER A 255 4.43 -13.31 -2.17
N LEU A 256 3.13 -13.05 -2.10
CA LEU A 256 2.33 -13.08 -0.88
C LEU A 256 1.52 -14.40 -0.86
N VAL A 257 1.72 -15.20 0.18
CA VAL A 257 1.04 -16.47 0.40
C VAL A 257 0.25 -16.37 1.70
N CYS A 258 -1.07 -16.32 1.60
CA CYS A 258 -2.00 -16.22 2.73
C CYS A 258 -2.15 -17.55 3.49
N ASP A 259 -3.03 -17.54 4.50
CA ASP A 259 -3.20 -18.67 5.42
C ASP A 259 -3.74 -19.94 4.76
N ASP A 260 -3.37 -21.09 5.33
CA ASP A 260 -3.81 -22.44 4.92
C ASP A 260 -3.51 -22.79 3.45
N VAL A 261 -2.54 -22.13 2.81
CA VAL A 261 -2.13 -22.44 1.44
C VAL A 261 -1.27 -23.70 1.41
N HIS A 262 -1.51 -24.57 0.43
CA HIS A 262 -0.74 -25.78 0.19
C HIS A 262 -0.09 -25.72 -1.20
N LEU A 263 1.22 -25.52 -1.23
CA LEU A 263 2.05 -25.64 -2.44
C LEU A 263 2.53 -27.08 -2.56
N ARG A 264 2.08 -27.77 -3.61
CA ARG A 264 2.54 -29.14 -3.89
C ARG A 264 3.91 -29.17 -4.56
N ALA A 265 4.53 -30.35 -4.54
CA ALA A 265 5.91 -30.54 -4.97
C ALA A 265 6.16 -30.01 -6.39
N GLY A 266 7.27 -29.29 -6.53
CA GLY A 266 7.70 -28.68 -7.80
C GLY A 266 6.92 -27.44 -8.23
N ALA A 267 6.07 -26.85 -7.38
CA ALA A 267 5.40 -25.61 -7.69
C ALA A 267 6.38 -24.43 -7.80
N ILE A 268 6.19 -23.59 -8.81
CA ILE A 268 7.00 -22.38 -9.04
C ILE A 268 6.07 -21.18 -8.97
N VAL A 269 6.30 -20.29 -8.01
CA VAL A 269 5.56 -19.04 -7.84
C VAL A 269 6.45 -17.91 -8.29
N GLU A 270 6.06 -17.26 -9.38
CA GLU A 270 6.77 -16.11 -9.94
C GLU A 270 6.53 -14.81 -9.14
N PRO A 271 7.40 -13.79 -9.31
CA PRO A 271 7.29 -12.50 -8.64
C PRO A 271 5.94 -11.80 -8.82
N GLY A 272 5.46 -11.16 -7.75
CA GLY A 272 4.23 -10.38 -7.76
C GLY A 272 2.96 -11.23 -7.63
N CYS A 273 3.08 -12.55 -7.48
CA CYS A 273 1.94 -13.41 -7.25
C CYS A 273 1.33 -13.19 -5.85
N ILE A 274 0.00 -13.21 -5.79
CA ILE A 274 -0.79 -13.17 -4.55
C ILE A 274 -1.67 -14.42 -4.51
N LEU A 275 -1.40 -15.29 -3.55
CA LEU A 275 -2.21 -16.47 -3.25
C LEU A 275 -3.08 -16.16 -2.04
N SER A 276 -4.38 -16.07 -2.26
CA SER A 276 -5.39 -15.95 -1.19
C SER A 276 -5.48 -17.22 -0.33
N PHE A 277 -6.42 -17.23 0.61
CA PHE A 277 -6.57 -18.25 1.64
C PHE A 277 -6.97 -19.62 1.08
N LYS A 278 -6.47 -20.69 1.72
CA LYS A 278 -6.87 -22.10 1.46
C LYS A 278 -6.62 -22.61 0.04
N ILE A 279 -5.79 -21.93 -0.74
CA ILE A 279 -5.46 -22.32 -2.10
C ILE A 279 -4.57 -23.56 -2.11
N LYS A 280 -4.84 -24.48 -3.04
CA LYS A 280 -4.00 -25.65 -3.28
C LYS A 280 -3.41 -25.57 -4.67
N VAL A 281 -2.11 -25.32 -4.76
CA VAL A 281 -1.40 -25.29 -6.04
C VAL A 281 -1.00 -26.71 -6.43
N GLY A 282 -1.29 -27.09 -7.68
CA GLY A 282 -0.99 -28.41 -8.22
C GLY A 282 0.52 -28.72 -8.27
N LYS A 283 0.86 -29.99 -8.50
CA LYS A 283 2.26 -30.44 -8.67
C LYS A 283 2.81 -29.88 -9.99
N ASN A 284 4.05 -29.40 -9.97
CA ASN A 284 4.74 -28.83 -11.15
C ASN A 284 3.97 -27.69 -11.84
N VAL A 285 3.11 -26.99 -11.12
CA VAL A 285 2.38 -25.82 -11.66
C VAL A 285 3.26 -24.58 -11.52
N VAL A 286 3.34 -23.81 -12.60
CA VAL A 286 3.97 -22.48 -12.59
C VAL A 286 2.85 -21.45 -12.49
N VAL A 287 2.91 -20.62 -11.44
CA VAL A 287 2.03 -19.47 -11.30
C VAL A 287 2.75 -18.27 -11.91
N PRO A 288 2.18 -17.65 -12.97
CA PRO A 288 2.82 -16.55 -13.66
C PRO A 288 2.90 -15.30 -12.79
N ALA A 289 3.86 -14.44 -13.13
CA ALA A 289 4.08 -13.18 -12.43
C ALA A 289 2.80 -12.33 -12.37
N TYR A 290 2.62 -11.59 -11.26
CA TYR A 290 1.47 -10.70 -11.02
C TYR A 290 0.08 -11.37 -10.97
N SER A 291 0.02 -12.71 -10.96
CA SER A 291 -1.24 -13.43 -10.81
C SER A 291 -1.86 -13.26 -9.43
N LYS A 292 -3.15 -12.95 -9.38
CA LYS A 292 -3.96 -12.94 -8.17
C LYS A 292 -4.88 -14.15 -8.20
N VAL A 293 -4.62 -15.13 -7.33
CA VAL A 293 -5.40 -16.36 -7.25
C VAL A 293 -6.28 -16.29 -6.01
N SER A 294 -7.58 -16.52 -6.17
CA SER A 294 -8.56 -16.57 -5.08
C SER A 294 -9.55 -17.71 -5.30
N LEU A 295 -10.02 -18.30 -4.20
CA LEU A 295 -11.11 -19.30 -4.20
C LEU A 295 -12.49 -18.67 -4.10
N LEU A 296 -12.56 -17.37 -3.78
CA LEU A 296 -13.81 -16.63 -3.83
C LEU A 296 -14.16 -16.40 -5.29
N ASP A 297 -15.38 -16.79 -5.65
CA ASP A 297 -16.00 -16.37 -6.89
C ASP A 297 -15.98 -14.84 -6.90
N LYS A 298 -15.47 -14.27 -8.00
CA LYS A 298 -15.71 -12.85 -8.25
C LYS A 298 -17.23 -12.68 -8.22
N PRO A 299 -17.78 -11.63 -7.58
CA PRO A 299 -19.11 -11.20 -8.00
C PRO A 299 -19.01 -11.02 -9.51
N SER A 300 -19.90 -11.68 -10.25
CA SER A 300 -20.07 -11.40 -11.66
C SER A 300 -20.08 -9.89 -11.80
N ASN A 301 -19.22 -9.35 -12.68
CA ASN A 301 -19.47 -8.03 -13.22
C ASN A 301 -20.81 -8.17 -13.95
N GLU A 302 -21.92 -8.04 -13.23
CA GLU A 302 -23.17 -7.59 -13.79
C GLU A 302 -22.93 -6.11 -14.07
N ASP A 303 -22.88 -5.82 -15.35
CA ASP A 303 -23.02 -4.52 -15.96
C ASP A 303 -23.95 -3.62 -15.13
N SER A 304 -23.38 -2.59 -14.52
CA SER A 304 -24.10 -1.37 -14.19
C SER A 304 -23.25 -0.22 -14.70
N ASP A 305 -23.23 -0.10 -16.02
CA ASP A 305 -23.06 1.18 -16.71
C ASP A 305 -24.20 2.14 -16.29
N GLU A 306 -24.23 2.56 -15.02
CA GLU A 306 -24.92 3.77 -14.60
C GLU A 306 -23.89 4.88 -14.47
N GLU A 307 -23.53 5.40 -15.65
CA GLU A 307 -23.48 6.82 -15.98
C GLU A 307 -23.68 7.77 -14.77
N LEU A 308 -22.60 8.44 -14.34
CA LEU A 308 -22.69 9.81 -13.84
C LEU A 308 -21.59 10.65 -14.49
N GLU A 309 -21.83 10.98 -15.77
CA GLU A 309 -21.27 12.16 -16.41
C GLU A 309 -21.92 13.42 -15.80
N TYR A 310 -21.27 14.06 -14.82
CA TYR A 310 -21.43 15.49 -14.49
C TYR A 310 -20.13 15.91 -13.76
N ALA A 311 -19.28 16.85 -14.18
CA ALA A 311 -19.39 17.89 -15.19
C ALA A 311 -18.00 18.30 -15.71
N ASP A 312 -17.79 18.27 -17.02
CA ASP A 312 -16.81 19.11 -17.72
C ASP A 312 -17.57 20.01 -18.70
N THR A 313 -18.29 21.00 -18.16
CA THR A 313 -18.84 22.10 -18.94
C THR A 313 -18.14 23.40 -18.56
N ASN A 314 -16.91 23.60 -19.06
CA ASN A 314 -16.50 24.89 -19.64
C ASN A 314 -15.13 24.82 -20.36
N SER A 315 -15.12 24.51 -21.65
CA SER A 315 -14.30 25.27 -22.60
C SER A 315 -14.81 25.01 -24.02
N GLY A 316 -15.16 26.11 -24.69
CA GLY A 316 -15.96 26.10 -25.90
C GLY A 316 -15.20 25.70 -27.16
N VAL A 317 -15.97 25.10 -28.07
CA VAL A 317 -16.08 25.41 -29.51
C VAL A 317 -14.75 25.47 -30.29
N THR A 318 -14.57 24.50 -31.20
CA THR A 318 -14.53 24.80 -32.64
C THR A 318 -14.72 23.53 -33.47
N ASP A 319 -15.57 23.68 -34.49
CA ASP A 319 -16.01 22.70 -35.48
C ASP A 319 -14.89 21.99 -36.24
N SER A 320 -15.08 20.70 -36.54
CA SER A 320 -15.35 20.24 -37.91
C SER A 320 -15.40 18.71 -38.03
N ALA A 321 -16.40 18.23 -38.76
CA ALA A 321 -16.49 16.90 -39.39
C ALA A 321 -16.90 17.12 -40.86
N PRO A 322 -17.01 16.11 -41.75
CA PRO A 322 -16.45 14.74 -41.75
C PRO A 322 -15.73 14.43 -43.09
N PHE A 323 -15.06 13.28 -43.19
CA PHE A 323 -14.80 12.64 -44.49
C PHE A 323 -15.22 11.17 -44.48
N SER A 324 -15.94 10.79 -45.52
CA SER A 324 -16.69 9.55 -45.66
C SER A 324 -15.93 8.44 -46.39
N SER A 325 -16.37 7.22 -46.11
CA SER A 325 -16.70 6.14 -47.08
C SER A 325 -15.58 5.34 -47.77
N THR A 326 -15.56 4.02 -47.48
CA THR A 326 -15.97 2.88 -48.36
C THR A 326 -15.04 1.65 -48.43
N ARG A 327 -15.72 0.48 -48.46
CA ARG A 327 -15.36 -0.89 -48.94
C ARG A 327 -14.65 -1.82 -47.95
N GLY A 328 -15.09 -3.06 -47.73
CA GLY A 328 -16.16 -3.84 -48.36
C GLY A 328 -16.36 -5.22 -47.69
N ASN A 329 -17.55 -5.80 -47.95
CA ASN A 329 -18.09 -7.10 -47.54
C ASN A 329 -17.13 -8.31 -47.62
N ALA A 330 -17.33 -9.29 -46.72
CA ALA A 330 -17.81 -10.65 -47.10
C ALA A 330 -17.98 -11.58 -45.87
N ASP A 331 -19.23 -11.99 -45.66
CA ASP A 331 -19.74 -13.35 -45.37
C ASP A 331 -19.18 -14.24 -44.23
N HIS A 332 -20.10 -14.52 -43.29
CA HIS A 332 -20.19 -15.69 -42.39
C HIS A 332 -20.16 -17.04 -43.13
N PRO A 333 -19.88 -18.18 -42.44
CA PRO A 333 -20.98 -18.92 -41.83
C PRO A 333 -20.69 -19.55 -40.44
N THR A 334 -21.78 -19.61 -39.69
CA THR A 334 -22.06 -20.34 -38.46
C THR A 334 -21.98 -21.87 -38.65
N ILE A 335 -21.42 -22.60 -37.68
CA ILE A 335 -21.68 -24.04 -37.48
C ILE A 335 -21.98 -24.26 -35.98
N VAL A 336 -23.11 -24.93 -35.74
CA VAL A 336 -23.62 -25.40 -34.44
C VAL A 336 -23.36 -26.90 -34.34
N SER A 337 -22.89 -27.38 -33.20
CA SER A 337 -23.13 -28.73 -32.62
C SER A 337 -22.49 -28.76 -31.21
N GLU A 338 -23.29 -28.69 -30.15
CA GLU A 338 -23.77 -29.83 -29.34
C GLU A 338 -22.71 -30.41 -28.38
N ASP A 339 -22.92 -30.08 -27.10
CA ASP A 339 -22.71 -30.81 -25.85
C ASP A 339 -21.77 -32.03 -25.82
N ASP A 340 -20.77 -31.97 -24.94
CA ASP A 340 -20.41 -33.07 -24.05
C ASP A 340 -19.77 -32.53 -22.75
N GLU A 341 -20.43 -32.80 -21.62
CA GLU A 341 -19.91 -32.63 -20.26
C GLU A 341 -18.66 -33.48 -20.06
N LEU A 342 -17.62 -32.93 -19.41
CA LEU A 342 -16.77 -33.64 -18.45
C LEU A 342 -15.92 -32.64 -17.66
N GLY A 343 -16.09 -32.66 -16.34
CA GLY A 343 -15.54 -31.68 -15.41
C GLY A 343 -14.02 -31.50 -15.48
N ALA A 344 -13.62 -30.25 -15.66
CA ALA A 344 -12.31 -29.74 -15.32
C ALA A 344 -12.51 -28.45 -14.52
N SER A 345 -12.13 -28.47 -13.24
CA SER A 345 -11.97 -27.26 -12.45
C SER A 345 -10.77 -26.49 -13.02
N GLU A 346 -11.03 -25.60 -13.97
CA GLU A 346 -10.02 -24.78 -14.62
C GLU A 346 -9.46 -23.73 -13.66
N VAL A 347 -8.13 -23.79 -13.48
CA VAL A 347 -7.36 -22.74 -12.82
C VAL A 347 -7.13 -21.65 -13.87
N PHE A 348 -7.86 -20.54 -13.76
CA PHE A 348 -7.67 -19.41 -14.66
C PHE A 348 -6.43 -18.61 -14.24
N PHE A 349 -5.40 -18.64 -15.08
CA PHE A 349 -4.28 -17.71 -15.04
C PHE A 349 -4.63 -16.47 -15.87
N TYR A 350 -4.37 -15.28 -15.34
CA TYR A 350 -4.42 -14.05 -16.13
C TYR A 350 -3.11 -13.27 -15.99
N SER A 351 -2.60 -12.90 -17.16
CA SER A 351 -1.42 -12.07 -17.47
C SER A 351 -1.61 -10.59 -17.14
#